data_AF-A0A969HHE4-F1
#
_entry.id   AF-A0A969HHE4-F1
#
_cell.length_a   1.000
_cell.length_b   1.000
_cell.length_c   1.000
_cell.angle_alpha   90.00
_cell.angle_beta   90.00
_cell.angle_gamma   90.00
#
_symmetry.space_group_name_H-M   'P 1'
#
loop_
_entity.id
_entity.type
_entity.pdbx_description
1 polymer ?
#
loop_
_entity_poly.entity_id
_entity_poly.type
_entity_poly.pdbx_seq_one_letter_code
_entity_poly.pdbx_strand_id
1 'polypeptide(L)'
;MKKSNRVLVIGLDGVTWTVLDPWIRDGSLPHLARLRQNGSWGKLRSTLPPLTAAAWSTFMTGKRPGKHGVFHFIDLFGQDASNRGKPKIVNARNIQSSTLWDIAAHHQRQVTMINVPMTYPPRKVNGTMITCFLTPRNAPTFTYPPELSTELTDYIIDLDRFIDTKPYQGDHEKGVITPSLALLQEFRDMTEKRAKTSLSQMESQPWDFFYGGVYQHGSDGPLSLALSPFP
;
A
#
# COMPACT_ATOMS: atom_id res chain seq x y z
N MET A 1 34.87 3.49 -7.35
CA MET A 1 33.68 2.64 -7.11
C MET A 1 32.57 3.11 -8.04
N LYS A 2 31.97 2.22 -8.83
CA LYS A 2 30.84 2.59 -9.71
C LYS A 2 29.67 3.00 -8.79
N LYS A 3 29.22 4.25 -8.87
CA LYS A 3 28.07 4.75 -8.10
C LYS A 3 26.89 3.81 -8.41
N SER A 4 26.43 3.03 -7.43
CA SER A 4 25.25 2.18 -7.65
C SER A 4 24.05 3.13 -7.73
N ASN A 5 23.41 3.20 -8.90
CA ASN A 5 22.21 4.00 -9.10
C ASN A 5 21.03 3.31 -8.40
N ARG A 6 21.00 3.43 -7.08
CA ARG A 6 19.91 2.93 -6.23
C ARG A 6 18.73 3.89 -6.28
N VAL A 7 17.52 3.35 -6.33
CA VAL A 7 16.27 4.12 -6.33
C VAL A 7 15.46 3.75 -5.10
N LEU A 8 15.15 4.73 -4.27
CA LEU A 8 14.24 4.60 -3.13
C LEU A 8 12.92 5.32 -3.44
N VAL A 9 11.82 4.60 -3.32
CA VAL A 9 10.47 5.13 -3.39
C VAL A 9 9.81 4.99 -2.01
N ILE A 10 9.25 6.09 -1.52
CA ILE A 10 8.42 6.10 -0.31
C ILE A 10 7.05 6.60 -0.73
N GLY A 11 6.04 5.73 -0.65
CA GLY A 11 4.66 6.09 -0.93
C GLY A 11 3.95 6.43 0.37
N LEU A 12 3.33 7.60 0.46
CA LEU A 12 2.57 8.05 1.64
C LEU A 12 1.11 8.23 1.23
N ASP A 13 0.20 7.41 1.79
CA ASP A 13 -1.22 7.50 1.47
C ASP A 13 -1.90 8.70 2.14
N GLY A 14 -2.78 9.40 1.42
CA GLY A 14 -3.52 10.56 1.95
C GLY A 14 -2.66 11.80 2.29
N VAL A 15 -1.34 11.74 2.11
CA VAL A 15 -0.41 12.81 2.51
C VAL A 15 -0.29 13.86 1.41
N THR A 16 -1.09 14.92 1.53
CA THR A 16 -1.08 16.07 0.61
C THR A 16 -0.19 17.21 1.11
N TRP A 17 0.18 18.13 0.21
CA TRP A 17 0.95 19.32 0.59
C TRP A 17 0.23 20.21 1.61
N THR A 18 -1.11 20.21 1.65
CA THR A 18 -1.86 20.96 2.67
C THR A 18 -1.65 20.41 4.09
N VAL A 19 -1.27 19.14 4.23
CA VAL A 19 -0.87 18.51 5.49
C VAL A 19 0.61 18.73 5.77
N LEU A 20 1.47 18.58 4.75
CA LEU A 20 2.92 18.66 4.91
C LEU A 20 3.45 20.10 5.10
N ASP A 21 2.85 21.09 4.45
CA ASP A 21 3.36 22.47 4.44
C ASP A 21 3.36 23.12 5.85
N PRO A 22 2.32 22.96 6.70
CA PRO A 22 2.40 23.39 8.11
C PRO A 22 3.59 22.77 8.86
N TRP A 23 3.75 21.44 8.78
CA TRP A 23 4.80 20.71 9.51
C TRP A 23 6.22 20.94 8.97
N ILE A 24 6.34 21.34 7.71
CA ILE A 24 7.63 21.82 7.17
C ILE A 24 7.94 23.20 7.74
N ARG A 25 6.95 24.10 7.80
CA ARG A 25 7.14 25.50 8.25
C ARG A 25 7.44 25.60 9.75
N ASP A 26 6.84 24.75 10.57
CA ASP A 26 7.09 24.72 12.02
C ASP A 26 8.36 23.95 12.41
N GLY A 27 9.05 23.32 11.44
CA GLY A 27 10.29 22.59 11.65
C GLY A 27 10.14 21.12 12.03
N SER A 28 8.92 20.58 12.09
CA SER A 28 8.67 19.16 12.45
C SER A 28 9.18 18.16 11.40
N LEU A 29 9.32 18.58 10.13
CA LEU A 29 9.78 17.71 9.02
C LEU A 29 11.09 18.20 8.37
N PRO A 30 12.22 18.25 9.11
CA PRO A 30 13.46 18.85 8.62
C PRO A 30 14.07 18.09 7.45
N HIS A 31 13.91 16.76 7.41
CA HIS A 31 14.40 15.94 6.29
C HIS A 31 13.61 16.16 5.01
N LEU A 32 12.28 16.27 5.10
CA LEU A 32 11.44 16.57 3.93
C LEU A 32 11.66 17.99 3.44
N ALA A 33 11.83 18.96 4.35
CA ALA A 33 12.22 20.32 4.01
C ALA A 33 13.52 20.34 3.18
N ARG A 34 14.54 19.60 3.63
CA ARG A 34 15.81 19.46 2.91
C ARG A 34 15.64 18.80 1.54
N LEU A 35 14.82 17.76 1.42
CA LEU A 35 14.53 17.11 0.14
C LEU A 35 13.82 18.06 -0.83
N ARG A 36 12.87 18.85 -0.34
CA ARG A 36 12.15 19.86 -1.13
C ARG A 36 13.07 20.96 -1.63
N GLN A 37 14.01 21.42 -0.80
CA GLN A 37 14.96 22.48 -1.15
C GLN A 37 16.00 22.02 -2.19
N ASN A 38 16.45 20.76 -2.10
CA ASN A 38 17.55 20.23 -2.92
C ASN A 38 17.06 19.31 -4.06
N GLY A 39 15.75 19.23 -4.29
CA GLY A 39 15.12 18.32 -5.23
C GLY A 39 14.06 18.99 -6.09
N SER A 40 13.25 18.18 -6.76
CA SER A 40 12.09 18.64 -7.54
C SER A 40 10.81 18.25 -6.83
N TRP A 41 9.85 19.18 -6.78
CA TRP A 41 8.55 18.94 -6.15
C TRP A 41 7.44 19.69 -6.90
N GLY A 42 6.21 19.21 -6.75
CA GLY A 42 5.04 19.83 -7.36
C GLY A 42 3.74 19.15 -6.95
N LYS A 43 2.61 19.76 -7.34
CA LYS A 43 1.29 19.15 -7.23
C LYS A 43 1.04 18.27 -8.45
N LEU A 44 0.70 17.01 -8.23
CA LEU A 44 0.36 16.06 -9.30
C LEU A 44 -1.15 15.88 -9.40
N ARG A 45 -1.64 15.63 -10.61
CA ARG A 45 -3.03 15.21 -10.82
C ARG A 45 -3.16 13.73 -10.49
N SER A 46 -4.15 13.38 -9.68
CA SER A 46 -4.46 11.98 -9.37
C SER A 46 -5.10 11.27 -10.57
N THR A 47 -5.39 9.98 -10.41
CA THR A 47 -6.16 9.17 -11.34
C THR A 47 -7.63 9.58 -11.38
N LEU A 48 -8.33 9.13 -12.42
CA LEU A 48 -9.78 9.11 -12.47
C LEU A 48 -10.23 7.63 -12.59
N PRO A 49 -10.87 7.06 -11.54
CA PRO A 49 -11.23 7.68 -10.26
C PRO A 49 -10.02 7.92 -9.32
N PRO A 50 -10.07 8.91 -8.41
CA PRO A 50 -9.00 9.20 -7.47
C PRO A 50 -9.07 8.30 -6.22
N LEU A 51 -9.11 6.98 -6.43
CA LEU A 51 -9.19 5.98 -5.37
C LEU A 51 -7.85 5.26 -5.19
N THR A 52 -7.52 4.83 -3.97
CA THR A 52 -6.25 4.15 -3.65
C THR A 52 -5.95 2.99 -4.59
N ALA A 53 -6.89 2.05 -4.79
CA ALA A 53 -6.66 0.90 -5.69
C ALA A 53 -6.19 1.33 -7.10
N ALA A 54 -6.84 2.35 -7.66
CA ALA A 54 -6.53 2.88 -8.99
C ALA A 54 -5.22 3.66 -8.99
N ALA A 55 -5.00 4.54 -8.00
CA ALA A 55 -3.83 5.40 -7.90
C ALA A 55 -2.53 4.59 -7.73
N TRP A 56 -2.50 3.63 -6.81
CA TRP A 56 -1.31 2.78 -6.59
C TRP A 56 -1.03 1.87 -7.79
N SER A 57 -2.08 1.33 -8.43
CA SER A 57 -1.94 0.55 -9.67
C SER A 57 -1.43 1.39 -10.84
N THR A 58 -1.87 2.65 -10.94
CA THR A 58 -1.35 3.60 -11.94
C THR A 58 0.12 3.93 -11.67
N PHE A 59 0.48 4.20 -10.41
CA PHE A 59 1.86 4.48 -10.03
C PHE A 59 2.80 3.33 -10.40
N MET A 60 2.42 2.10 -10.02
CA MET A 60 3.28 0.94 -10.26
C MET A 60 3.37 0.52 -11.73
N THR A 61 2.40 0.86 -12.59
CA THR A 61 2.40 0.44 -14.01
C THR A 61 2.75 1.57 -14.98
N GLY A 62 2.70 2.83 -14.53
CA GLY A 62 2.76 4.01 -15.40
C GLY A 62 1.61 4.10 -16.39
N LYS A 63 0.51 3.36 -16.18
CA LYS A 63 -0.68 3.32 -17.07
C LYS A 63 -1.90 3.90 -16.35
N ARG A 64 -2.88 4.38 -17.10
CA ARG A 64 -4.17 4.83 -16.54
C ARG A 64 -5.06 3.63 -16.14
N PRO A 65 -6.08 3.83 -15.29
CA PRO A 65 -7.02 2.78 -14.87
C PRO A 65 -7.60 1.94 -16.01
N GLY A 66 -8.01 2.59 -17.12
CA GLY A 66 -8.52 1.89 -18.31
C GLY A 66 -7.55 0.94 -19.00
N LYS A 67 -6.24 1.01 -18.71
CA LYS A 67 -5.23 0.13 -19.31
C LYS A 67 -4.72 -0.95 -18.35
N HIS A 68 -4.63 -0.68 -17.05
CA HIS A 68 -4.26 -1.70 -16.07
C HIS A 68 -5.47 -2.44 -15.47
N GLY A 69 -6.70 -1.97 -15.71
CA GLY A 69 -7.95 -2.65 -15.38
C GLY A 69 -8.42 -2.51 -13.93
N VAL A 70 -7.77 -1.66 -13.12
CA VAL A 70 -8.11 -1.49 -11.68
C VAL A 70 -8.75 -0.12 -11.47
N PHE A 71 -9.99 -0.11 -11.00
CA PHE A 71 -10.76 1.12 -10.74
C PHE A 71 -11.17 1.27 -9.26
N HIS A 72 -11.34 0.16 -8.55
CA HIS A 72 -11.77 0.10 -7.15
C HIS A 72 -11.18 -1.16 -6.50
N PHE A 73 -11.25 -1.26 -5.18
CA PHE A 73 -10.92 -2.51 -4.46
C PHE A 73 -11.94 -3.63 -4.65
N ILE A 74 -13.10 -3.31 -5.24
CA ILE A 74 -14.20 -4.25 -5.43
C ILE A 74 -14.66 -4.13 -6.87
N ASP A 75 -14.68 -5.26 -7.56
CA ASP A 75 -15.30 -5.38 -8.87
C ASP A 75 -16.76 -5.81 -8.66
N LEU A 76 -17.69 -4.90 -8.96
CA LEU A 76 -19.14 -5.12 -8.91
C LEU A 76 -19.70 -5.58 -10.26
N PHE A 77 -18.93 -5.43 -11.34
CA PHE A 77 -19.39 -5.56 -12.73
C PHE A 77 -18.69 -6.69 -13.48
N GLY A 78 -18.20 -7.70 -12.75
CA GLY A 78 -17.31 -8.76 -13.23
C GLY A 78 -17.50 -9.16 -14.70
N GLN A 79 -16.39 -9.41 -15.40
CA GLN A 79 -16.34 -9.63 -16.86
C GLN A 79 -17.15 -10.85 -17.37
N ASP A 80 -17.59 -11.72 -16.47
CA ASP A 80 -18.33 -12.94 -16.76
C ASP A 80 -19.83 -12.73 -16.50
N ALA A 81 -20.66 -12.99 -17.51
CA ALA A 81 -22.11 -12.88 -17.44
C ALA A 81 -22.74 -13.72 -16.33
N SER A 82 -22.09 -14.82 -15.91
CA SER A 82 -22.57 -15.68 -14.81
C SER A 82 -22.32 -15.10 -13.41
N ASN A 83 -21.51 -14.04 -13.31
CA ASN A 83 -21.02 -13.46 -12.05
C ASN A 83 -21.37 -11.98 -11.87
N ARG A 84 -22.21 -11.40 -12.73
CA ARG A 84 -22.67 -10.01 -12.58
C ARG A 84 -23.41 -9.84 -11.25
N GLY A 85 -23.02 -8.83 -10.47
CA GLY A 85 -23.68 -8.48 -9.21
C GLY A 85 -23.09 -9.09 -7.94
N LYS A 86 -22.05 -9.95 -8.03
CA LYS A 86 -21.33 -10.42 -6.83
C LYS A 86 -20.04 -9.62 -6.62
N PRO A 87 -19.89 -8.89 -5.50
CA PRO A 87 -18.67 -8.14 -5.23
C PRO A 87 -17.47 -9.08 -5.13
N LYS A 88 -16.45 -8.84 -5.96
CA LYS A 88 -15.15 -9.56 -5.89
C LYS A 88 -14.06 -8.61 -5.46
N ILE A 89 -13.23 -9.02 -4.51
CA ILE A 89 -12.06 -8.24 -4.08
C ILE A 89 -11.04 -8.23 -5.23
N VAL A 90 -10.70 -7.01 -5.67
CA VAL A 90 -9.65 -6.77 -6.66
C VAL A 90 -8.31 -6.91 -5.97
N ASN A 91 -7.41 -7.69 -6.57
CA ASN A 91 -6.08 -7.97 -6.03
C ASN A 91 -5.01 -7.87 -7.13
N ALA A 92 -3.76 -8.17 -6.81
CA ALA A 92 -2.64 -8.06 -7.75
C ALA A 92 -2.86 -8.84 -9.04
N ARG A 93 -3.60 -9.96 -9.04
CA ARG A 93 -3.89 -10.75 -10.26
C ARG A 93 -4.77 -10.01 -11.26
N ASN A 94 -5.53 -9.00 -10.83
CA ASN A 94 -6.40 -8.22 -11.70
C ASN A 94 -5.64 -7.14 -12.50
N ILE A 95 -4.37 -6.86 -12.17
CA ILE A 95 -3.56 -5.86 -12.85
C ILE A 95 -3.10 -6.41 -14.21
N GLN A 96 -3.59 -5.81 -15.30
CA GLN A 96 -3.38 -6.25 -16.70
C GLN A 96 -2.17 -5.61 -17.39
N SER A 97 -1.27 -4.98 -16.63
CA SER A 97 -0.09 -4.28 -17.17
C SER A 97 1.15 -4.64 -16.36
N SER A 98 2.31 -4.66 -17.03
CA SER A 98 3.59 -4.84 -16.36
C SER A 98 3.85 -3.70 -15.38
N THR A 99 4.31 -4.06 -14.18
CA THR A 99 4.68 -3.12 -13.13
C THR A 99 6.15 -2.70 -13.26
N LEU A 100 6.56 -1.69 -12.49
CA LEU A 100 7.96 -1.27 -12.35
C LEU A 100 8.85 -2.42 -11.89
N TRP A 101 8.36 -3.30 -11.02
CA TRP A 101 9.12 -4.47 -10.56
C TRP A 101 9.15 -5.61 -11.59
N ASP A 102 8.12 -5.78 -12.42
CA ASP A 102 8.19 -6.71 -13.55
C ASP A 102 9.30 -6.27 -14.53
N ILE A 103 9.38 -4.97 -14.80
CA ILE A 103 10.42 -4.38 -15.65
C ILE A 103 11.81 -4.51 -15.00
N ALA A 104 11.93 -4.19 -13.71
CA ALA A 104 13.19 -4.31 -12.98
C ALA A 104 13.67 -5.78 -12.93
N ALA A 105 12.76 -6.73 -12.71
CA ALA A 105 13.04 -8.16 -12.76
C ALA A 105 13.50 -8.62 -14.15
N HIS A 106 12.87 -8.14 -15.22
CA HIS A 106 13.31 -8.39 -16.61
C HIS A 106 14.76 -7.93 -16.86
N HIS A 107 15.18 -6.85 -16.18
CA HIS A 107 16.56 -6.35 -16.23
C HIS A 107 17.47 -6.89 -15.11
N GLN A 108 17.08 -7.97 -14.44
CA GLN A 108 17.85 -8.64 -13.37
C GLN A 108 18.27 -7.68 -12.23
N ARG A 109 17.46 -6.65 -11.98
CA ARG A 109 17.68 -5.70 -10.88
C ARG A 109 17.19 -6.28 -9.57
N GLN A 110 17.88 -5.96 -8.48
CA GLN A 110 17.46 -6.35 -7.14
C GLN A 110 16.33 -5.43 -6.65
N VAL A 111 15.16 -6.00 -6.38
CA VAL A 111 13.94 -5.27 -6.02
C VAL A 111 13.46 -5.68 -4.64
N THR A 112 13.30 -4.70 -3.75
CA THR A 112 12.67 -4.89 -2.45
C THR A 112 11.40 -4.06 -2.35
N MET A 113 10.28 -4.69 -2.04
CA MET A 113 8.99 -4.05 -1.88
C MET A 113 8.37 -4.41 -0.55
N ILE A 114 7.89 -3.40 0.18
CA ILE A 114 7.29 -3.60 1.50
C ILE A 114 6.05 -2.73 1.62
N ASN A 115 4.92 -3.36 1.97
CA ASN A 115 3.68 -2.66 2.31
C ASN A 115 3.15 -1.75 1.18
N VAL A 116 3.31 -2.16 -0.08
CA VAL A 116 2.75 -1.45 -1.24
C VAL A 116 1.35 -2.00 -1.54
N PRO A 117 0.28 -1.19 -1.61
CA PRO A 117 -1.07 -1.65 -1.93
C PRO A 117 -1.14 -2.42 -3.26
N MET A 118 -2.16 -3.28 -3.41
CA MET A 118 -2.39 -4.08 -4.63
C MET A 118 -1.27 -5.09 -4.97
N THR A 119 -0.54 -5.57 -3.97
CA THR A 119 0.56 -6.54 -4.13
C THR A 119 0.23 -7.96 -3.68
N TYR A 120 -0.91 -8.20 -3.02
CA TYR A 120 -1.37 -9.55 -2.71
C TYR A 120 -2.07 -10.19 -3.92
N PRO A 121 -1.85 -11.49 -4.23
CA PRO A 121 -0.83 -12.37 -3.64
C PRO A 121 0.59 -11.94 -4.04
N PRO A 122 1.59 -12.22 -3.19
CA PRO A 122 2.97 -11.88 -3.51
C PRO A 122 3.39 -12.54 -4.83
N ARG A 123 4.07 -11.77 -5.68
CA ARG A 123 4.62 -12.26 -6.95
C ARG A 123 6.13 -12.47 -6.81
N LYS A 124 6.67 -13.37 -7.62
CA LYS A 124 8.12 -13.58 -7.73
C LYS A 124 8.81 -12.30 -8.23
N VAL A 125 9.81 -11.86 -7.48
CA VAL A 125 10.69 -10.75 -7.82
C VAL A 125 12.14 -11.19 -7.64
N ASN A 126 13.08 -10.50 -8.29
CA ASN A 126 14.50 -10.70 -8.02
C ASN A 126 14.87 -9.90 -6.77
N GLY A 127 14.58 -10.46 -5.59
CA GLY A 127 14.68 -9.80 -4.30
C GLY A 127 13.49 -10.15 -3.40
N THR A 128 12.97 -9.16 -2.68
CA THR A 128 11.97 -9.34 -1.63
C THR A 128 10.66 -8.62 -1.93
N MET A 129 9.53 -9.24 -1.58
CA MET A 129 8.21 -8.61 -1.54
C MET A 129 7.51 -8.95 -0.23
N ILE A 130 7.00 -7.95 0.47
CA ILE A 130 6.07 -8.10 1.59
C ILE A 130 4.79 -7.36 1.20
N THR A 131 3.67 -8.08 1.15
CA THR A 131 2.39 -7.51 0.69
C THR A 131 1.82 -6.50 1.68
N CYS A 132 0.72 -5.86 1.28
CA CYS A 132 0.04 -4.80 2.03
C CYS A 132 -1.37 -5.23 2.45
N PHE A 133 -2.19 -4.28 2.88
CA PHE A 133 -3.61 -4.48 3.18
C PHE A 133 -4.35 -5.15 2.00
N LEU A 134 -5.47 -5.82 2.31
CA LEU A 134 -6.15 -6.83 1.46
C LEU A 134 -5.42 -8.17 1.33
N THR A 135 -4.32 -8.37 2.05
CA THR A 135 -3.82 -9.72 2.31
C THR A 135 -4.81 -10.44 3.23
N PRO A 136 -5.42 -11.57 2.80
CA PRO A 136 -6.33 -12.34 3.63
C PRO A 136 -5.64 -12.83 4.91
N ARG A 137 -6.35 -12.86 6.03
CA ARG A 137 -5.83 -13.37 7.32
C ARG A 137 -5.32 -14.81 7.23
N ASN A 138 -6.01 -15.63 6.44
CA ASN A 138 -5.67 -17.03 6.19
C ASN A 138 -4.85 -17.22 4.89
N ALA A 139 -4.20 -16.16 4.40
CA ALA A 139 -3.33 -16.27 3.24
C ALA A 139 -2.23 -17.31 3.50
N PRO A 140 -1.98 -18.24 2.55
CA PRO A 140 -0.92 -19.24 2.71
C PRO A 140 0.47 -18.61 2.76
N THR A 141 0.65 -17.43 2.16
CA THR A 141 1.84 -16.60 2.28
C THR A 141 1.51 -15.15 1.93
N PHE A 142 2.29 -14.22 2.49
CA PHE A 142 2.23 -12.77 2.23
C PHE A 142 3.60 -12.20 1.82
N THR A 143 4.59 -13.08 1.64
CA THR A 143 5.95 -12.67 1.25
C THR A 143 6.41 -13.40 -0.01
N TYR A 144 7.35 -12.77 -0.70
CA TYR A 144 8.28 -13.45 -1.59
C TYR A 144 9.71 -13.08 -1.16
N PRO A 145 10.62 -14.05 -1.01
CA PRO A 145 10.33 -15.48 -1.03
C PRO A 145 9.46 -15.89 0.19
N PRO A 146 8.73 -17.02 0.15
CA PRO A 146 7.77 -17.40 1.20
C PRO A 146 8.39 -17.59 2.59
N GLU A 147 9.62 -18.07 2.66
CA GLU A 147 10.39 -18.30 3.90
C GLU A 147 10.62 -17.02 4.70
N LEU A 148 10.65 -15.85 4.05
CA LEU A 148 10.84 -14.56 4.73
C LEU A 148 9.76 -14.31 5.79
N SER A 149 8.55 -14.83 5.59
CA SER A 149 7.46 -14.71 6.56
C SER A 149 7.83 -15.22 7.96
N THR A 150 8.75 -16.19 8.06
CA THR A 150 9.23 -16.74 9.34
C THR A 150 10.14 -15.78 10.12
N GLU A 151 10.81 -14.86 9.43
CA GLU A 151 11.65 -13.81 10.03
C GLU A 151 10.82 -12.60 10.49
N LEU A 152 9.57 -12.49 10.01
CA LEU A 152 8.69 -11.35 10.22
C LEU A 152 7.73 -11.55 11.41
N THR A 153 8.22 -12.06 12.54
CA THR A 153 7.39 -12.43 13.71
C THR A 153 6.60 -11.26 14.30
N ASP A 154 7.15 -10.05 14.24
CA ASP A 154 6.55 -8.83 14.80
C ASP A 154 5.91 -7.92 13.73
N TYR A 155 5.88 -8.34 12.47
CA TYR A 155 5.41 -7.50 11.37
C TYR A 155 3.88 -7.45 11.31
N ILE A 156 3.33 -6.25 11.14
CA ILE A 156 1.88 -6.02 11.05
C ILE A 156 1.53 -5.59 9.61
N ILE A 157 0.85 -6.47 8.88
CA ILE A 157 0.40 -6.21 7.49
C ILE A 157 -0.74 -5.20 7.46
N ASP A 158 -1.69 -5.29 8.39
CA ASP A 158 -2.75 -4.31 8.63
C ASP A 158 -3.31 -4.53 10.04
N LEU A 159 -4.09 -3.58 10.56
CA LEU A 159 -4.71 -3.74 11.89
C LEU A 159 -5.89 -4.72 11.81
N ASP A 160 -6.01 -5.63 12.79
CA ASP A 160 -7.09 -6.61 12.88
C ASP A 160 -8.49 -5.97 12.79
N ARG A 161 -8.63 -4.75 13.30
CA ARG A 161 -9.87 -3.95 13.26
C ARG A 161 -10.37 -3.65 11.84
N PHE A 162 -9.51 -3.73 10.83
CA PHE A 162 -9.84 -3.54 9.41
C PHE A 162 -9.81 -4.83 8.60
N ILE A 163 -9.29 -5.91 9.18
CA ILE A 163 -9.27 -7.25 8.59
C ILE A 163 -10.55 -8.03 8.95
N ASP A 164 -11.30 -7.60 9.98
CA ASP A 164 -12.49 -8.28 10.51
C ASP A 164 -13.80 -7.53 10.24
N THR A 165 -14.85 -8.25 9.85
CA THR A 165 -16.26 -7.79 9.82
C THR A 165 -16.88 -7.85 11.21
N LYS A 166 -16.16 -7.45 12.26
CA LYS A 166 -16.78 -7.30 13.57
C LYS A 166 -17.74 -6.11 13.50
N PRO A 167 -19.03 -6.29 13.88
CA PRO A 167 -19.95 -5.17 13.95
C PRO A 167 -19.33 -4.14 14.88
N TYR A 168 -19.15 -2.97 14.30
CA TYR A 168 -18.58 -1.79 14.92
C TYR A 168 -19.26 -1.60 16.29
N GLN A 169 -18.53 -1.79 17.41
CA GLN A 169 -19.03 -1.38 18.73
C GLN A 169 -18.88 0.13 18.86
N GLY A 170 -19.71 0.82 18.08
CA GLY A 170 -19.86 2.26 18.07
C GLY A 170 -21.23 2.55 17.47
N ASP A 171 -21.90 3.54 18.05
CA ASP A 171 -23.24 3.96 17.70
C ASP A 171 -23.45 3.94 16.18
N HIS A 172 -24.22 2.96 15.70
CA HIS A 172 -24.41 2.67 14.28
C HIS A 172 -25.04 3.85 13.52
N GLU A 173 -25.57 4.84 14.24
CA GLU A 173 -26.15 6.05 13.67
C GLU A 173 -25.12 7.07 13.15
N LYS A 174 -23.84 6.97 13.54
CA LYS A 174 -22.86 8.02 13.17
C LYS A 174 -21.76 7.60 12.23
N GLY A 175 -21.47 6.32 12.00
CA GLY A 175 -20.46 5.87 11.02
C GLY A 175 -19.06 6.51 11.18
N VAL A 176 -18.81 7.19 12.30
CA VAL A 176 -17.58 7.92 12.60
C VAL A 176 -16.74 7.01 13.46
N ILE A 177 -15.54 6.70 12.97
CA ILE A 177 -14.49 6.19 13.83
C ILE A 177 -14.15 7.29 14.82
N THR A 178 -14.53 7.14 16.09
CA THR A 178 -14.03 8.03 17.14
C THR A 178 -12.53 7.77 17.25
N PRO A 179 -11.66 8.70 16.82
CA PRO A 179 -10.23 8.52 16.96
C PRO A 179 -9.94 8.43 18.45
N SER A 180 -9.53 7.25 18.91
CA SER A 180 -9.10 7.07 20.29
C SER A 180 -7.58 7.12 20.35
N LEU A 181 -7.04 7.51 21.50
CA LEU A 181 -5.60 7.42 21.74
C LEU A 181 -5.09 5.98 21.53
N ALA A 182 -5.93 4.98 21.80
CA ALA A 182 -5.62 3.58 21.53
C ALA A 182 -5.44 3.29 20.02
N LEU A 183 -6.35 3.78 19.16
CA LEU A 183 -6.23 3.59 17.71
C LEU A 183 -5.00 4.31 17.14
N LEU A 184 -4.70 5.52 17.61
CA LEU A 184 -3.48 6.24 17.23
C LEU A 184 -2.22 5.49 17.66
N GLN A 185 -2.23 4.91 18.87
CA GLN A 185 -1.12 4.09 19.35
C GLN A 185 -0.95 2.83 18.48
N GLU A 186 -2.04 2.14 18.10
CA GLU A 186 -1.98 0.99 17.20
C GLU A 186 -1.38 1.35 15.83
N PHE A 187 -1.81 2.48 15.22
CA PHE A 187 -1.23 2.95 13.97
C PHE A 187 0.25 3.32 14.10
N ARG A 188 0.64 3.94 15.21
CA ARG A 188 2.03 4.26 15.51
C ARG A 188 2.88 3.00 15.64
N ASP A 189 2.45 2.04 16.45
CA ASP A 189 3.17 0.79 16.69
C ASP A 189 3.36 -0.01 15.40
N MET A 190 2.30 -0.10 14.58
CA MET A 190 2.36 -0.72 13.26
C MET A 190 3.35 0.01 12.34
N THR A 191 3.33 1.34 12.32
CA THR A 191 4.24 2.14 11.49
C THR A 191 5.69 1.95 11.92
N GLU A 192 5.98 1.98 13.23
CA GLU A 192 7.31 1.75 13.79
C GLU A 192 7.85 0.34 13.46
N LYS A 193 7.01 -0.70 13.60
CA LYS A 193 7.37 -2.08 13.24
C LYS A 193 7.68 -2.22 11.75
N ARG A 194 6.83 -1.67 10.87
CA ARG A 194 7.06 -1.67 9.41
C ARG A 194 8.33 -0.90 9.02
N ALA A 195 8.60 0.22 9.69
CA ALA A 195 9.83 0.99 9.46
C ALA A 195 11.07 0.20 9.88
N LYS A 196 11.06 -0.45 11.05
CA LYS A 196 12.14 -1.33 11.51
C LYS A 196 12.42 -2.46 10.52
N THR A 197 11.38 -3.15 10.04
CA THR A 197 11.51 -4.18 9.01
C THR A 197 12.10 -3.62 7.72
N SER A 198 11.64 -2.43 7.29
CA SER A 198 12.14 -1.80 6.07
C SER A 198 13.63 -1.47 6.15
N LEU A 199 14.07 -0.88 7.26
CA LEU A 199 15.49 -0.58 7.51
C LEU A 199 16.32 -1.86 7.57
N SER A 200 15.86 -2.88 8.30
CA SER A 200 16.54 -4.17 8.38
C SER A 200 16.73 -4.81 7.00
N GLN A 201 15.69 -4.79 6.14
CA GLN A 201 15.79 -5.31 4.76
C GLN A 201 16.73 -4.47 3.88
N MET A 202 16.81 -3.15 4.09
CA MET A 202 17.76 -2.29 3.37
C MET A 202 19.22 -2.57 3.74
N GLU A 203 19.47 -3.01 4.98
CA GLU A 203 20.79 -3.30 5.52
C GLU A 203 21.24 -4.74 5.22
N SER A 204 20.31 -5.70 5.28
CA SER A 204 20.63 -7.13 5.17
C SER A 204 20.61 -7.67 3.74
N GLN A 205 19.89 -7.02 2.82
CA GLN A 205 19.72 -7.51 1.44
C GLN A 205 20.30 -6.51 0.42
N PRO A 206 20.92 -6.99 -0.67
CA PRO A 206 21.28 -6.13 -1.78
C PRO A 206 20.01 -5.62 -2.48
N TRP A 207 19.99 -4.34 -2.83
CA TRP A 207 18.88 -3.75 -3.59
C TRP A 207 19.36 -2.68 -4.57
N ASP A 208 18.72 -2.65 -5.73
CA ASP A 208 18.82 -1.59 -6.75
C ASP A 208 17.59 -0.68 -6.69
N PHE A 209 16.41 -1.24 -6.38
CA PHE A 209 15.14 -0.53 -6.24
C PHE A 209 14.46 -0.96 -4.94
N PHE A 210 14.14 0.02 -4.09
CA PHE A 210 13.40 -0.21 -2.85
C PHE A 210 12.11 0.62 -2.85
N TYR A 211 10.98 -0.01 -2.54
CA TYR A 211 9.69 0.66 -2.40
C TYR A 211 9.02 0.30 -1.08
N GLY A 212 8.97 1.26 -0.17
CA GLY A 212 8.17 1.21 1.05
C GLY A 212 6.87 2.00 0.90
N GLY A 213 5.73 1.36 1.12
CA GLY A 213 4.44 2.04 1.26
C GLY A 213 4.09 2.31 2.72
N VAL A 214 3.59 3.51 3.00
CA VAL A 214 2.99 3.89 4.29
C VAL A 214 1.51 4.15 4.00
N TYR A 215 0.72 3.12 4.26
CA TYR A 215 -0.74 3.16 4.16
C TYR A 215 -1.38 2.98 5.54
N GLN A 216 -2.45 3.73 5.78
CA GLN A 216 -3.29 3.62 6.97
C GLN A 216 -4.76 3.58 6.54
N HIS A 217 -5.49 2.55 6.96
CA HIS A 217 -6.91 2.37 6.68
C HIS A 217 -7.71 3.44 7.44
N GLY A 218 -8.01 4.55 6.77
CA GLY A 218 -8.67 5.71 7.40
C GLY A 218 -8.81 6.92 6.48
N SER A 219 -8.07 6.99 5.36
CA SER A 219 -8.20 8.04 4.34
C SER A 219 -9.32 7.77 3.34
N ASP A 220 -9.54 6.51 2.98
CA ASP A 220 -10.64 6.07 2.12
C ASP A 220 -11.72 5.43 2.99
N GLY A 221 -12.97 5.89 2.83
CA GLY A 221 -14.13 5.42 3.58
C GLY A 221 -14.22 3.89 3.64
N PRO A 222 -14.92 3.35 4.65
CA PRO A 222 -14.69 1.98 5.06
C PRO A 222 -15.10 1.01 3.95
N LEU A 223 -14.15 0.15 3.57
CA LEU A 223 -14.39 -1.07 2.78
C LEU A 223 -15.54 -1.92 3.37
N SER A 224 -15.88 -1.71 4.65
CA SER A 224 -17.04 -2.34 5.32
C SER A 224 -18.40 -1.97 4.72
N LEU A 225 -18.56 -0.80 4.09
CA LEU A 225 -19.83 -0.41 3.46
C LEU A 225 -20.14 -1.20 2.19
N ALA A 226 -19.12 -1.72 1.50
CA ALA A 226 -19.28 -2.46 0.26
C ALA A 226 -19.29 -4.00 0.45
N LEU A 227 -19.02 -4.47 1.67
CA LEU A 227 -19.11 -5.87 2.07
C LEU A 227 -20.30 -6.16 3.00
N SER A 228 -21.06 -5.13 3.40
CA SER A 228 -22.33 -5.31 4.10
C SER A 228 -23.37 -5.85 3.13
N PRO A 229 -24.06 -6.98 3.44
CA PRO A 229 -25.25 -7.33 2.70
C PRO A 229 -26.25 -6.19 2.93
N PHE A 230 -26.59 -5.45 1.88
CA PHE A 230 -27.73 -4.54 1.93
C PHE A 230 -28.99 -5.38 2.24
N PRO A 231 -29.95 -4.84 3.01
CA PRO A 231 -31.17 -5.56 3.40
C PRO A 231 -31.98 -6.04 2.20
#